data_AF-A0A916EBZ9-F1
#
_entry.id   AF-A0A916EBZ9-F1
#
_cell.length_a   1.000
_cell.length_b   1.000
_cell.length_c   1.000
_cell.angle_alpha   90.00
_cell.angle_beta   90.00
_cell.angle_gamma   90.00
#
_symmetry.space_group_name_H-M   'P 1'
#
loop_
_entity.id
_entity.type
_entity.pdbx_description
1 polymer ?
#
loop_
_entity_poly.entity_id
_entity_poly.type
_entity_poly.pdbx_seq_one_letter_code
_entity_poly.pdbx_strand_id
1 'polypeptide(L)'
;MIKGIKDAQFIEEFLMLHRNEVYRQSDLLRLIDWKISLKLNNINQYDILFEDHYLQSFRIKICCNELPTCANLKKRKPDLYDENWRCNFCKIEEETFDHFWKCSKIQNVVQDILKRLKIFLVKIIQEYSRDDIDTQELKGKINEFGMWDIGCLYDFTFLMKNQVSCQLIELLRCYKITEEKLLYKVLKQITGGVLLEFKVLIWEPRNGLQIKEEKRCGISGKDKKAKSHSKRTEVGVKDVGCNILESNWNKWNDLAFHRGGH
;
A
#
# COMPACT_ATOMS: atom_id res chain seq x y z
N MET A 1 -31.46 1.80 16.06
CA MET A 1 -30.77 2.85 16.84
C MET A 1 -29.49 2.34 17.49
N ILE A 2 -29.53 1.27 18.31
CA ILE A 2 -28.34 0.72 19.00
C ILE A 2 -27.24 0.21 18.05
N LYS A 3 -27.60 -0.43 16.92
CA LYS A 3 -26.62 -0.91 15.92
C LYS A 3 -25.80 0.24 15.32
N GLY A 4 -26.46 1.34 14.91
CA GLY A 4 -25.78 2.51 14.35
C GLY A 4 -24.85 3.23 15.34
N ILE A 5 -25.17 3.20 16.64
CA ILE A 5 -24.29 3.74 17.69
C ILE A 5 -23.03 2.89 17.85
N LYS A 6 -23.16 1.55 17.86
CA LYS A 6 -22.01 0.64 17.94
C LYS A 6 -21.12 0.76 16.70
N ASP A 7 -21.72 0.82 15.51
CA ASP A 7 -20.98 0.98 14.25
C ASP A 7 -20.20 2.30 14.22
N ALA A 8 -20.77 3.39 14.75
CA ALA A 8 -20.10 4.68 14.87
C ALA A 8 -18.90 4.64 15.85
N GLN A 9 -19.05 3.98 17.00
CA GLN A 9 -17.95 3.81 17.96
C GLN A 9 -16.77 3.02 17.38
N PHE A 10 -17.04 1.94 16.64
CA PHE A 10 -15.98 1.17 15.98
C PHE A 10 -15.25 1.99 14.90
N ILE A 11 -15.98 2.82 14.14
CA ILE A 11 -15.36 3.71 13.16
C ILE A 11 -14.49 4.74 13.87
N GLU A 12 -14.96 5.33 14.97
CA GLU A 12 -14.18 6.29 15.75
C GLU A 12 -12.90 5.66 16.30
N GLU A 13 -12.99 4.50 16.95
CA GLU A 13 -11.83 3.76 17.44
C GLU A 13 -10.84 3.43 16.31
N PHE A 14 -11.35 3.00 15.14
CA PHE A 14 -10.53 2.75 13.97
C PHE A 14 -9.82 4.02 13.49
N LEU A 15 -10.52 5.15 13.34
CA LEU A 15 -9.95 6.42 12.88
C LEU A 15 -8.96 7.02 13.89
N MET A 16 -9.12 6.70 15.17
CA MET A 16 -8.23 7.18 16.24
C MET A 16 -6.87 6.48 16.24
N LEU A 17 -6.72 5.33 15.59
CA LEU A 17 -5.43 4.67 15.43
C LEU A 17 -4.43 5.58 14.72
N HIS A 18 -3.19 5.66 15.21
CA HIS A 18 -2.16 6.54 14.65
C HIS A 18 -1.91 6.29 13.15
N ARG A 19 -1.97 5.04 12.69
CA ARG A 19 -1.86 4.68 11.26
C ARG A 19 -2.95 5.28 10.36
N ASN A 20 -4.05 5.74 10.95
CA ASN A 20 -5.22 6.29 10.28
C ASN A 20 -5.32 7.82 10.46
N GLU A 21 -4.28 8.46 11.01
CA GLU A 21 -4.25 9.90 11.27
C GLU A 21 -4.57 10.75 10.03
N VAL A 22 -4.17 10.27 8.84
CA VAL A 22 -4.45 10.93 7.56
C VAL A 22 -5.97 11.14 7.34
N TYR A 23 -6.82 10.22 7.81
CA TYR A 23 -8.27 10.29 7.64
C TYR A 23 -8.95 11.24 8.64
N ARG A 24 -8.20 11.88 9.54
CA ARG A 24 -8.73 12.95 10.40
C ARG A 24 -8.97 14.24 9.62
N GLN A 25 -8.41 14.35 8.41
CA GLN A 25 -8.57 15.51 7.53
C GLN A 25 -9.89 15.38 6.76
N SER A 26 -10.87 16.22 7.10
CA SER A 26 -12.20 16.20 6.47
C SER A 26 -12.16 16.43 4.96
N ASP A 27 -11.22 17.26 4.47
CA ASP A 27 -11.07 17.54 3.04
C ASP A 27 -10.57 16.31 2.27
N LEU A 28 -9.67 15.51 2.84
CA LEU A 28 -9.28 14.23 2.24
C LEU A 28 -10.47 13.28 2.13
N LEU A 29 -11.30 13.19 3.17
CA LEU A 29 -12.47 12.32 3.16
C LEU A 29 -13.43 12.66 2.00
N ARG A 30 -13.52 13.93 1.60
CA ARG A 30 -14.36 14.39 0.49
C ARG A 30 -13.78 14.04 -0.89
N LEU A 31 -12.46 13.87 -0.98
CA LEU A 31 -11.79 13.52 -2.24
C LEU A 31 -11.95 12.04 -2.60
N ILE A 32 -12.25 11.17 -1.61
CA ILE A 32 -12.33 9.72 -1.78
C ILE A 32 -13.78 9.29 -2.01
N ASP A 33 -14.03 8.50 -3.07
CA ASP A 33 -15.30 7.80 -3.24
C ASP A 33 -15.33 6.59 -2.30
N TRP A 34 -15.83 6.79 -1.08
CA TRP A 34 -15.87 5.75 -0.04
C TRP A 34 -16.76 4.57 -0.42
N LYS A 35 -17.85 4.80 -1.16
CA LYS A 35 -18.76 3.72 -1.58
C LYS A 35 -18.02 2.73 -2.47
N ILE A 36 -17.30 3.24 -3.47
CA ILE A 36 -16.50 2.42 -4.38
C ILE A 36 -15.29 1.83 -3.65
N SER A 37 -14.57 2.64 -2.87
CA SER A 37 -13.35 2.23 -2.15
C SER A 37 -13.61 1.10 -1.14
N LEU A 38 -14.71 1.17 -0.38
CA LEU A 38 -15.10 0.10 0.54
C LEU A 38 -15.49 -1.18 -0.19
N LYS A 39 -16.21 -1.05 -1.32
CA LYS A 39 -16.58 -2.21 -2.13
C LYS A 39 -15.36 -2.88 -2.78
N LEU A 40 -14.32 -2.13 -3.16
CA LEU A 40 -13.05 -2.70 -3.61
C LEU A 40 -12.31 -3.48 -2.53
N ASN A 41 -12.56 -3.17 -1.25
CA ASN A 41 -12.01 -3.89 -0.10
C ASN A 41 -12.85 -5.11 0.33
N ASN A 42 -14.04 -5.32 -0.25
CA ASN A 42 -14.83 -6.52 0.02
C ASN A 42 -14.21 -7.72 -0.70
N ILE A 43 -13.56 -8.58 0.08
CA ILE A 43 -12.94 -9.83 -0.36
C ILE A 43 -14.04 -10.91 -0.42
N ASN A 44 -14.42 -11.36 -1.62
CA ASN A 44 -15.11 -12.64 -1.76
C ASN A 44 -14.08 -13.76 -1.67
N GLN A 45 -14.10 -14.53 -0.58
CA GLN A 45 -13.13 -15.61 -0.34
C GLN A 45 -13.18 -16.76 -1.37
N TYR A 46 -14.20 -16.80 -2.22
CA TYR A 46 -14.49 -17.95 -3.09
C TYR A 46 -13.91 -17.84 -4.51
N ASP A 47 -13.40 -16.68 -4.94
CA ASP A 47 -13.07 -16.40 -6.36
C ASP A 47 -11.60 -15.97 -6.62
N ILE A 48 -10.68 -16.21 -5.69
CA ILE A 48 -9.35 -15.57 -5.71
C ILE A 48 -8.27 -16.59 -6.14
N LEU A 49 -7.55 -16.30 -7.24
CA LEU A 49 -6.36 -17.07 -7.64
C LEU A 49 -5.23 -16.89 -6.60
N PHE A 50 -4.30 -17.83 -6.52
CA PHE A 50 -3.22 -17.78 -5.51
C PHE A 50 -2.39 -16.48 -5.54
N GLU A 51 -2.13 -15.96 -6.74
CA GLU A 51 -1.42 -14.69 -6.96
C GLU A 51 -2.21 -13.48 -6.44
N ASP A 52 -3.54 -13.50 -6.61
CA ASP A 52 -4.43 -12.48 -6.06
C ASP A 52 -4.42 -12.48 -4.53
N HIS A 53 -4.30 -13.65 -3.89
CA HIS A 53 -4.19 -13.75 -2.44
C HIS A 53 -2.88 -13.12 -1.91
N TYR A 54 -1.76 -13.28 -2.61
CA TYR A 54 -0.50 -12.65 -2.21
C TYR A 54 -0.57 -11.12 -2.35
N LEU A 55 -1.04 -10.62 -3.50
CA LEU A 55 -1.20 -9.18 -3.70
C LEU A 55 -2.19 -8.58 -2.70
N GLN A 56 -3.25 -9.29 -2.35
CA GLN A 56 -4.19 -8.87 -1.31
C GLN A 56 -3.53 -8.80 0.08
N SER A 57 -2.74 -9.82 0.46
CA SER A 57 -1.99 -9.80 1.72
C SER A 57 -0.99 -8.64 1.77
N PHE A 58 -0.32 -8.38 0.65
CA PHE A 58 0.60 -7.26 0.50
C PHE A 58 -0.11 -5.92 0.65
N ARG A 59 -1.27 -5.76 0.00
CA ARG A 59 -2.14 -4.60 0.12
C ARG A 59 -2.57 -4.34 1.56
N ILE A 60 -3.03 -5.38 2.27
CA ILE A 60 -3.43 -5.28 3.69
C ILE A 60 -2.27 -4.73 4.52
N LYS A 61 -1.04 -5.17 4.28
CA LYS A 61 0.14 -4.66 5.01
C LYS A 61 0.43 -3.18 4.71
N ILE A 62 0.22 -2.74 3.47
CA ILE A 62 0.31 -1.32 3.11
C ILE A 62 -0.77 -0.52 3.86
N CYS A 63 -2.03 -0.99 3.83
CA CYS A 63 -3.14 -0.33 4.53
C CYS A 63 -2.92 -0.25 6.04
N CYS A 64 -2.31 -1.27 6.63
CA CYS A 64 -2.04 -1.32 8.07
C CYS A 64 -0.72 -0.66 8.48
N ASN A 65 0.11 -0.18 7.53
CA ASN A 65 1.48 0.28 7.78
C ASN A 65 2.37 -0.81 8.45
N GLU A 66 2.20 -2.07 8.04
CA GLU A 66 2.86 -3.24 8.64
C GLU A 66 3.91 -3.87 7.71
N LEU A 67 4.28 -3.20 6.61
CA LEU A 67 5.40 -3.63 5.78
C LEU A 67 6.69 -3.71 6.63
N PRO A 68 7.61 -4.66 6.37
CA PRO A 68 8.91 -4.77 7.04
C PRO A 68 9.89 -3.65 6.65
N THR A 69 9.47 -2.40 6.77
CA THR A 69 10.35 -1.22 6.67
C THR A 69 11.40 -1.24 7.76
N CYS A 70 12.54 -0.59 7.54
CA CYS A 70 13.55 -0.46 8.60
C CYS A 70 12.94 0.06 9.90
N ALA A 71 12.04 1.06 9.83
CA ALA A 71 11.30 1.54 11.01
C ALA A 71 10.51 0.41 11.71
N ASN A 72 9.76 -0.39 10.96
CA ASN A 72 8.96 -1.48 11.51
C ASN A 72 9.82 -2.67 11.98
N LEU A 73 10.97 -2.92 11.35
CA LEU A 73 11.92 -3.94 11.79
C LEU A 73 12.52 -3.57 13.14
N LYS A 74 12.99 -2.33 13.31
CA LYS A 74 13.47 -1.80 14.61
C LYS A 74 12.40 -1.91 15.70
N LYS A 75 11.16 -1.50 15.39
CA LYS A 75 10.03 -1.57 16.33
C LYS A 75 9.73 -3.01 16.78
N ARG A 76 9.86 -3.99 15.88
CA ARG A 76 9.52 -5.39 16.15
C ARG A 76 10.67 -6.18 16.77
N LYS A 77 11.91 -5.85 16.42
CA LYS A 77 13.14 -6.55 16.78
C LYS A 77 14.28 -5.57 17.07
N PRO A 78 14.17 -4.74 18.12
CA PRO A 78 15.21 -3.76 18.46
C PRO A 78 16.53 -4.43 18.88
N ASP A 79 16.46 -5.71 19.27
CA ASP A 79 17.60 -6.58 19.54
C ASP A 79 18.42 -6.95 18.30
N LEU A 80 17.82 -6.88 17.10
CA LEU A 80 18.48 -7.22 15.84
C LEU A 80 18.78 -6.01 14.96
N TYR A 81 17.94 -4.99 15.02
CA TYR A 81 18.06 -3.79 14.19
C TYR A 81 18.27 -2.59 15.09
N ASP A 82 19.49 -2.04 15.07
CA ASP A 82 19.84 -0.87 15.84
C ASP A 82 19.21 0.42 15.28
N GLU A 83 19.33 1.53 16.03
CA GLU A 83 18.78 2.82 15.62
C GLU A 83 19.41 3.41 14.35
N ASN A 84 20.59 2.95 13.96
CA ASN A 84 21.27 3.32 12.73
C ASN A 84 20.83 2.46 11.53
N TRP A 85 19.90 1.51 11.71
CA TRP A 85 19.30 0.77 10.61
C TRP A 85 18.39 1.70 9.77
N ARG A 86 18.98 2.34 8.76
CA ARG A 86 18.34 3.34 7.88
C ARG A 86 17.86 2.73 6.56
N CYS A 87 17.25 3.55 5.70
CA CYS A 87 16.78 3.18 4.37
C CYS A 87 17.81 2.38 3.57
N ASN A 88 17.35 1.28 2.96
CA ASN A 88 18.19 0.42 2.13
C ASN A 88 18.74 1.10 0.87
N PHE A 89 18.11 2.19 0.42
CA PHE A 89 18.56 2.97 -0.74
C PHE A 89 19.46 4.14 -0.35
N CYS A 90 18.95 5.10 0.45
CA CYS A 90 19.70 6.33 0.75
C CYS A 90 20.67 6.20 1.92
N LYS A 91 20.48 5.21 2.80
CA LYS A 91 21.27 4.99 4.03
C LYS A 91 21.32 6.21 4.98
N ILE A 92 20.46 7.20 4.77
CA ILE A 92 20.43 8.46 5.52
C ILE A 92 19.16 8.52 6.37
N GLU A 93 18.00 8.54 5.71
CA GLU A 93 16.71 8.72 6.38
C GLU A 93 16.13 7.40 6.89
N GLU A 94 15.18 7.51 7.82
CA GLU A 94 14.42 6.36 8.28
C GLU A 94 13.55 5.79 7.16
N GLU A 95 13.63 4.47 6.96
CA GLU A 95 12.79 3.81 5.97
C GLU A 95 11.37 3.63 6.50
N THR A 96 10.44 4.36 5.90
CA THR A 96 8.99 4.19 6.06
C THR A 96 8.35 3.94 4.69
N PHE A 97 7.07 3.56 4.67
CA PHE A 97 6.35 3.43 3.41
C PHE A 97 6.35 4.75 2.62
N ASP A 98 6.11 5.87 3.31
CA ASP A 98 6.09 7.20 2.70
C ASP A 98 7.48 7.65 2.22
N HIS A 99 8.54 7.26 2.94
CA HIS A 99 9.90 7.58 2.53
C HIS A 99 10.26 6.99 1.15
N PHE A 100 9.75 5.82 0.77
CA PHE A 100 10.06 5.25 -0.56
C PHE A 100 9.70 6.21 -1.71
N TRP A 101 8.64 6.98 -1.56
CA TRP A 101 8.17 7.91 -2.58
C TRP A 101 8.94 9.24 -2.59
N LYS A 102 9.74 9.50 -1.56
CA LYS A 102 10.52 10.74 -1.37
C LYS A 102 12.04 10.50 -1.38
N CYS A 103 12.46 9.24 -1.33
CA CYS A 103 13.85 8.84 -1.20
C CYS A 103 14.70 9.36 -2.36
N SER A 104 15.72 10.17 -2.04
CA SER A 104 16.58 10.82 -3.02
C SER A 104 17.31 9.85 -3.98
N LYS A 105 17.56 8.61 -3.56
CA LYS A 105 18.29 7.61 -4.36
C LYS A 105 17.43 6.85 -5.38
N ILE A 106 16.10 6.93 -5.28
CA ILE A 106 15.18 6.24 -6.20
C ILE A 106 14.17 7.20 -6.85
N GLN A 107 14.44 8.51 -6.82
CA GLN A 107 13.55 9.50 -7.44
C GLN A 107 13.32 9.23 -8.93
N ASN A 108 14.35 8.81 -9.67
CA ASN A 108 14.22 8.42 -11.08
C ASN A 108 13.27 7.23 -11.27
N VAL A 109 13.29 6.25 -10.36
CA VAL A 109 12.37 5.10 -10.37
C VAL A 109 10.94 5.56 -10.08
N VAL A 110 10.76 6.45 -9.09
CA VAL A 110 9.45 7.03 -8.77
C VAL A 110 8.88 7.79 -9.98
N GLN A 111 9.69 8.61 -10.66
CA GLN A 111 9.26 9.32 -11.86
C GLN A 111 8.91 8.37 -13.03
N ASP A 112 9.65 7.27 -13.18
CA ASP A 112 9.33 6.24 -14.17
C ASP A 112 7.99 5.53 -13.84
N ILE A 113 7.75 5.21 -12.57
CA ILE A 113 6.45 4.67 -12.11
C ILE A 113 5.32 5.65 -12.48
N LEU A 114 5.43 6.93 -12.11
CA LEU A 114 4.40 7.93 -12.43
C LEU A 114 4.12 8.00 -13.93
N LYS A 115 5.17 8.00 -14.76
CA LYS A 115 5.05 7.99 -16.22
C LYS A 115 4.35 6.73 -16.73
N ARG A 116 4.72 5.55 -16.24
CA ARG A 116 4.11 4.26 -16.62
C ARG A 116 2.64 4.20 -16.22
N LEU A 117 2.30 4.67 -15.02
CA LEU A 117 0.92 4.71 -14.54
C LEU A 117 0.04 5.62 -15.37
N LYS A 118 0.54 6.81 -15.76
CA LYS A 118 -0.19 7.69 -16.69
C LYS A 118 -0.46 7.02 -18.04
N ILE A 119 0.56 6.37 -18.61
CA ILE A 119 0.41 5.63 -19.87
C ILE A 119 -0.57 4.46 -19.71
N PHE A 120 -0.51 3.74 -18.59
CA PHE A 120 -1.40 2.64 -18.29
C PHE A 120 -2.85 3.09 -18.15
N LEU A 121 -3.10 4.22 -17.47
CA LEU A 121 -4.44 4.82 -17.37
C LEU A 121 -5.02 5.19 -18.74
N VAL A 122 -4.20 5.73 -19.64
CA VAL A 122 -4.65 6.00 -21.03
C VAL A 122 -5.07 4.70 -21.72
N LYS A 123 -4.21 3.68 -21.69
CA LYS A 123 -4.44 2.39 -22.35
C LYS A 123 -5.68 1.69 -21.81
N ILE A 124 -5.86 1.63 -20.50
CA ILE A 124 -7.00 0.93 -19.90
C ILE A 124 -8.32 1.65 -20.18
N ILE A 125 -8.32 2.99 -20.20
CA ILE A 125 -9.53 3.74 -20.57
C ILE A 125 -9.87 3.50 -22.04
N GLN A 126 -8.88 3.49 -22.93
CA GLN A 126 -9.06 3.19 -24.34
C GLN A 126 -9.57 1.78 -24.60
N GLU A 127 -9.07 0.79 -23.86
CA GLU A 127 -9.50 -0.62 -23.99
C GLU A 127 -10.97 -0.82 -23.63
N TYR A 128 -11.46 -0.11 -22.60
CA TYR A 128 -12.80 -0.34 -22.04
C TYR A 128 -13.84 0.71 -22.42
N SER A 129 -13.44 1.83 -23.02
CA SER A 129 -14.38 2.81 -23.55
C SER A 129 -15.07 2.28 -24.81
N ARG A 130 -16.29 2.75 -25.03
CA ARG A 130 -17.08 2.41 -26.22
C ARG A 130 -17.00 3.46 -27.32
N ASP A 131 -16.36 4.59 -27.03
CA ASP A 131 -16.27 5.74 -27.91
C ASP A 131 -14.88 5.80 -28.55
N ASP A 132 -14.79 6.44 -29.72
CA ASP A 132 -13.49 6.84 -30.25
C ASP A 132 -12.91 7.95 -29.37
N ILE A 133 -11.69 7.75 -28.85
CA ILE A 133 -11.09 8.62 -27.85
C ILE A 133 -9.98 9.44 -28.48
N ASP A 134 -10.09 10.76 -28.41
CA ASP A 134 -8.94 11.64 -28.61
C ASP A 134 -7.89 11.35 -27.52
N THR A 135 -6.81 10.70 -27.96
CA THR A 135 -5.71 10.27 -27.09
C THR A 135 -4.99 11.45 -26.46
N GLN A 136 -4.91 12.60 -27.14
CA GLN A 136 -4.25 13.79 -26.60
C GLN A 136 -5.12 14.47 -25.56
N GLU A 137 -6.43 14.57 -25.80
CA GLU A 137 -7.37 15.09 -24.81
C GLU A 137 -7.36 14.24 -23.53
N LEU A 138 -7.43 12.91 -23.66
CA LEU A 138 -7.37 11.99 -22.52
C LEU A 138 -6.05 12.13 -21.74
N LYS A 139 -4.91 12.23 -22.44
CA LYS A 139 -3.61 12.47 -21.80
C LYS A 139 -3.58 13.80 -21.05
N GLY A 140 -4.18 14.86 -21.62
CA GLY A 140 -4.32 16.16 -20.97
C GLY A 140 -5.05 16.04 -19.63
N LYS A 141 -6.27 15.49 -19.65
CA LYS A 141 -7.09 15.28 -18.44
C LYS A 141 -6.39 14.43 -17.38
N ILE A 142 -5.71 13.35 -17.79
CA ILE A 142 -4.95 12.51 -16.86
C ILE A 142 -3.79 13.30 -16.25
N ASN A 143 -3.07 14.11 -17.02
CA ASN A 143 -1.94 14.88 -16.52
C ASN A 143 -2.34 15.97 -15.51
N GLU A 144 -3.56 16.49 -15.61
CA GLU A 144 -4.11 17.51 -14.71
C GLU A 144 -4.50 16.99 -13.32
N PHE A 145 -4.48 15.67 -13.10
CA PHE A 145 -4.78 15.12 -11.78
C PHE A 145 -3.73 15.54 -10.76
N GLY A 146 -4.17 16.15 -9.66
CA GLY A 146 -3.29 16.52 -8.53
C GLY A 146 -2.64 15.31 -7.85
N MET A 147 -3.18 14.10 -8.06
CA MET A 147 -2.66 12.88 -7.42
C MET A 147 -1.22 12.52 -7.83
N TRP A 148 -0.67 13.15 -8.86
CA TRP A 148 0.71 12.96 -9.29
C TRP A 148 1.72 13.71 -8.41
N ASP A 149 1.27 14.71 -7.66
CA ASP A 149 2.10 15.47 -6.73
C ASP A 149 2.18 14.75 -5.39
N ILE A 150 3.25 13.99 -5.19
CA ILE A 150 3.44 13.12 -4.01
C ILE A 150 3.45 13.94 -2.72
N GLY A 151 2.66 13.51 -1.75
CA GLY A 151 2.52 14.19 -0.46
C GLY A 151 1.52 15.34 -0.45
N CYS A 152 0.77 15.56 -1.54
CA CYS A 152 -0.44 16.39 -1.49
C CYS A 152 -1.55 15.69 -0.69
N LEU A 153 -2.69 16.37 -0.51
CA LEU A 153 -3.81 15.88 0.31
C LEU A 153 -4.28 14.48 -0.11
N TYR A 154 -4.39 14.23 -1.41
CA TYR A 154 -4.65 12.91 -1.99
C TYR A 154 -3.66 12.68 -3.13
N ASP A 155 -2.74 11.73 -2.96
CA ASP A 155 -1.82 11.29 -4.01
C ASP A 155 -2.12 9.87 -4.51
N PHE A 156 -1.46 9.45 -5.59
CA PHE A 156 -1.71 8.15 -6.22
C PHE A 156 -1.41 6.96 -5.27
N THR A 157 -0.68 7.16 -4.17
CA THR A 157 -0.37 6.08 -3.23
C THR A 157 -1.62 5.55 -2.52
N PHE A 158 -2.68 6.37 -2.44
CA PHE A 158 -4.00 5.96 -1.95
C PHE A 158 -4.64 4.86 -2.80
N LEU A 159 -4.32 4.77 -4.10
CA LEU A 159 -4.78 3.67 -4.96
C LEU A 159 -4.20 2.31 -4.52
N MET A 160 -3.01 2.28 -3.92
CA MET A 160 -2.48 1.05 -3.28
C MET A 160 -3.28 0.65 -2.06
N LYS A 161 -4.07 1.55 -1.45
CA LYS A 161 -4.98 1.26 -0.33
C LYS A 161 -6.43 1.04 -0.79
N ASN A 162 -6.67 0.87 -2.10
CA ASN A 162 -8.00 0.81 -2.70
C ASN A 162 -8.85 2.07 -2.44
N GLN A 163 -8.21 3.21 -2.17
CA GLN A 163 -8.89 4.48 -1.93
C GLN A 163 -8.89 5.28 -3.20
N VAL A 164 -10.01 5.24 -3.90
CA VAL A 164 -10.17 5.82 -5.24
C VAL A 164 -10.74 7.22 -5.12
N SER A 165 -10.16 8.19 -5.81
CA SER A 165 -10.67 9.56 -5.81
C SER A 165 -11.97 9.70 -6.60
N CYS A 166 -12.83 10.61 -6.16
CA CYS A 166 -14.02 11.03 -6.89
C CYS A 166 -13.66 11.47 -8.33
N GLN A 167 -12.55 12.20 -8.49
CA GLN A 167 -12.05 12.67 -9.78
C GLN A 167 -11.73 11.52 -10.75
N LEU A 168 -11.09 10.45 -10.29
CA LEU A 168 -10.82 9.28 -11.13
C LEU A 168 -12.12 8.56 -11.52
N ILE A 169 -13.09 8.46 -10.61
CA ILE A 169 -14.40 7.88 -10.91
C ILE A 169 -15.14 8.71 -11.96
N GLU A 170 -15.13 10.04 -11.83
CA GLU A 170 -15.73 10.96 -12.78
C GLU A 170 -15.10 10.84 -14.17
N LEU A 171 -13.76 10.76 -14.25
CA LEU A 171 -13.06 10.53 -15.51
C LEU A 171 -13.51 9.22 -16.18
N LEU A 172 -13.54 8.11 -15.43
CA LEU A 172 -13.99 6.82 -15.98
C LEU A 172 -15.43 6.90 -16.52
N ARG A 173 -16.31 7.61 -15.81
CA ARG A 173 -17.70 7.83 -16.25
C ARG A 173 -17.79 8.70 -17.51
N CYS A 174 -16.95 9.74 -17.64
CA CYS A 174 -16.87 10.56 -18.85
C CYS A 174 -16.57 9.71 -20.09
N TYR A 175 -15.75 8.68 -19.95
CA TYR A 175 -15.40 7.74 -21.02
C TYR A 175 -16.29 6.49 -21.08
N LYS A 176 -17.55 6.60 -20.61
CA LYS A 176 -18.61 5.57 -20.67
C LYS A 176 -18.32 4.28 -19.91
N ILE A 177 -17.36 4.28 -18.98
CA ILE A 177 -17.10 3.17 -18.07
C ILE A 177 -18.03 3.35 -16.86
N THR A 178 -19.33 3.16 -17.08
CA THR A 178 -20.39 3.44 -16.10
C THR A 178 -21.07 2.19 -15.55
N GLU A 179 -21.04 1.08 -16.29
CA GLU A 179 -21.61 -0.18 -15.83
C GLU A 179 -20.84 -0.67 -14.59
N GLU A 180 -21.57 -1.08 -13.57
CA GLU A 180 -21.01 -1.29 -12.24
C GLU A 180 -19.92 -2.39 -12.23
N LYS A 181 -20.19 -3.55 -12.84
CA LYS A 181 -19.21 -4.65 -12.89
C LYS A 181 -17.97 -4.26 -13.68
N LEU A 182 -18.14 -3.58 -14.80
CA LEU A 182 -17.07 -3.07 -15.64
C LEU A 182 -16.21 -2.04 -14.89
N LEU A 183 -16.84 -1.07 -14.22
CA LEU A 183 -16.15 -0.07 -13.41
C LEU A 183 -15.27 -0.73 -12.34
N TYR A 184 -15.79 -1.71 -11.60
CA TYR A 184 -14.99 -2.45 -10.63
C TYR A 184 -13.86 -3.25 -11.28
N LYS A 185 -14.11 -3.86 -12.43
CA LYS A 185 -13.07 -4.59 -13.18
C LYS A 185 -11.92 -3.66 -13.56
N VAL A 186 -12.22 -2.48 -14.10
CA VAL A 186 -11.23 -1.46 -14.47
C VAL A 186 -10.49 -0.95 -13.24
N LEU A 187 -11.20 -0.62 -12.15
CA LEU A 187 -10.58 -0.14 -10.91
C LEU A 187 -9.67 -1.18 -10.23
N LYS A 188 -10.05 -2.46 -10.25
CA LYS A 188 -9.18 -3.55 -9.78
C LYS A 188 -7.88 -3.62 -10.60
N GLN A 189 -7.96 -3.48 -11.91
CA GLN A 189 -6.77 -3.42 -12.77
C GLN A 189 -5.92 -2.17 -12.49
N ILE A 190 -6.53 -0.99 -12.32
CA ILE A 190 -5.82 0.25 -11.98
C ILE A 190 -5.05 0.09 -10.66
N THR A 191 -5.78 -0.23 -9.59
CA THR A 191 -5.20 -0.38 -8.25
C THR A 191 -4.22 -1.55 -8.15
N GLY A 192 -4.44 -2.63 -8.92
CA GLY A 192 -3.52 -3.75 -9.05
C GLY A 192 -2.23 -3.35 -9.78
N GLY A 193 -2.34 -2.58 -10.86
CA GLY A 193 -1.20 -2.06 -11.61
C GLY A 193 -0.31 -1.16 -10.76
N VAL A 194 -0.90 -0.22 -10.00
CA VAL A 194 -0.13 0.64 -9.07
C VAL A 194 0.61 -0.21 -8.03
N LEU A 195 -0.06 -1.21 -7.45
CA LEU A 195 0.54 -2.09 -6.46
C LEU A 195 1.69 -2.93 -7.04
N LEU A 196 1.55 -3.37 -8.29
CA LEU A 196 2.54 -4.16 -9.00
C LEU A 196 3.79 -3.35 -9.33
N GLU A 197 3.64 -2.13 -9.84
CA GLU A 197 4.76 -1.21 -10.10
C GLU A 197 5.58 -0.96 -8.83
N PHE A 198 4.90 -0.68 -7.69
CA PHE A 198 5.58 -0.57 -6.40
C PHE A 198 6.32 -1.85 -6.01
N LYS A 199 5.64 -3.00 -6.13
CA LYS A 199 6.20 -4.30 -5.75
C LYS A 199 7.48 -4.61 -6.54
N VAL A 200 7.43 -4.48 -7.86
CA VAL A 200 8.51 -4.90 -8.76
C VAL A 200 9.64 -3.89 -8.80
N LEU A 201 9.34 -2.60 -8.87
CA LEU A 201 10.37 -1.58 -9.10
C LEU A 201 11.01 -1.03 -7.83
N ILE A 202 10.31 -1.12 -6.69
CA ILE A 202 10.82 -0.60 -5.40
C ILE A 202 10.98 -1.72 -4.40
N TRP A 203 9.91 -2.45 -4.11
CA TRP A 203 9.87 -3.37 -2.97
C TRP A 203 10.81 -4.57 -3.10
N GLU A 204 10.81 -5.24 -4.24
CA GLU A 204 11.67 -6.41 -4.49
C GLU A 204 13.17 -6.04 -4.55
N PRO A 205 13.60 -5.02 -5.30
CA PRO A 205 14.99 -4.53 -5.27
C PRO A 205 15.42 -4.16 -3.85
N ARG A 206 14.55 -3.47 -3.11
CA ARG A 206 14.78 -3.14 -1.71
C ARG A 206 14.99 -4.37 -0.86
N ASN A 207 14.16 -5.41 -1.00
CA ASN A 207 14.29 -6.64 -0.21
C ASN A 207 15.63 -7.32 -0.48
N GLY A 208 16.10 -7.30 -1.73
CA GLY A 208 17.44 -7.77 -2.08
C GLY A 208 18.54 -7.02 -1.33
N LEU A 209 18.42 -5.69 -1.19
CA LEU A 209 19.36 -4.87 -0.41
C LEU A 209 19.29 -5.17 1.10
N GLN A 210 18.08 -5.32 1.65
CA GLN A 210 17.87 -5.68 3.06
C GLN A 210 18.53 -7.03 3.38
N ILE A 211 18.34 -8.05 2.54
CA ILE A 211 18.96 -9.37 2.73
C ILE A 211 20.49 -9.27 2.72
N LYS A 212 21.06 -8.45 1.83
CA LYS A 212 22.51 -8.24 1.76
C LYS A 212 23.04 -7.57 3.03
N GLU A 213 22.35 -6.56 3.53
CA GLU A 213 22.72 -5.88 4.77
C GLU A 213 22.60 -6.82 5.98
N GLU A 214 21.50 -7.55 6.10
CA GLU A 214 21.31 -8.56 7.16
C GLU A 214 22.45 -9.58 7.19
N LYS A 215 22.83 -10.11 6.01
CA LYS A 215 23.97 -11.04 5.90
C LYS A 215 25.29 -10.41 6.33
N ARG A 216 25.53 -9.14 5.98
CA ARG A 216 26.73 -8.40 6.38
C ARG A 216 26.80 -8.22 7.90
N CYS A 217 25.66 -8.03 8.55
CA CYS A 217 25.54 -7.91 10.00
C CYS A 217 25.40 -9.25 10.72
N GLY A 218 25.51 -10.39 10.02
CA GLY A 218 25.38 -11.71 10.61
C GLY A 218 23.97 -12.09 11.05
N ILE A 219 22.93 -11.36 10.61
CA ILE A 219 21.54 -11.61 10.95
C ILE A 219 21.01 -12.76 10.08
N SER A 220 20.63 -13.86 10.70
CA SER A 220 20.08 -15.05 10.04
C SER A 220 18.55 -15.10 10.08
N GLY A 221 17.97 -15.98 9.26
CA GLY A 221 16.54 -16.26 9.32
C GLY A 221 16.08 -16.83 10.68
N LYS A 222 16.97 -17.50 11.42
CA LYS A 222 16.67 -18.01 12.76
C LYS A 222 16.52 -16.88 13.77
N ASP A 223 17.41 -15.89 13.71
CA ASP A 223 17.39 -14.73 14.61
C ASP A 223 16.09 -13.93 14.43
N LYS A 224 15.68 -13.74 13.17
CA LYS A 224 14.41 -13.07 12.84
C LYS A 224 13.17 -13.77 13.41
N LYS A 225 13.22 -15.09 13.62
CA LYS A 225 12.13 -15.90 14.17
C LYS A 225 12.23 -16.14 15.68
N ALA A 226 13.40 -15.92 16.28
CA ALA A 226 13.58 -16.06 17.73
C ALA A 226 12.64 -15.10 18.49
N LYS A 227 12.29 -15.40 19.73
CA LYS A 227 11.51 -14.45 20.55
C LYS A 227 12.39 -13.24 20.87
N SER A 228 11.83 -12.02 20.73
CA SER A 228 12.54 -10.81 21.15
C SER A 228 12.52 -10.74 22.68
N HIS A 229 13.66 -10.37 23.26
CA HIS A 229 13.81 -10.22 24.71
C HIS A 229 13.54 -8.78 25.20
N SER A 230 13.11 -7.85 24.33
CA SER A 230 12.85 -6.47 24.76
C SER A 230 11.58 -6.38 25.62
N LYS A 231 11.70 -5.82 26.84
CA LYS A 231 10.56 -5.46 27.68
C LYS A 231 9.69 -4.45 26.95
N ARG A 232 8.51 -4.86 26.47
CA ARG A 232 7.45 -3.92 26.08
C ARG A 232 7.10 -3.08 27.31
N THR A 233 7.31 -1.77 27.26
CA THR A 233 6.64 -0.86 28.19
C THR A 233 5.16 -0.90 27.83
N GLU A 234 4.35 -1.59 28.64
CA GLU A 234 2.90 -1.65 28.48
C GLU A 234 2.32 -0.25 28.68
N VAL A 235 2.06 0.46 27.58
CA VAL A 235 1.10 1.56 27.59
C VAL A 235 -0.25 0.95 27.25
N GLY A 236 -1.14 0.95 28.25
CA GLY A 236 -2.40 0.22 28.26
C GLY A 236 -3.28 0.46 27.04
N VAL A 237 -3.22 -0.46 26.08
CA VAL A 237 -4.28 -0.70 25.10
C VAL A 237 -4.51 -2.20 25.15
N LYS A 238 -5.76 -2.62 25.39
CA LYS A 238 -6.14 -4.03 25.55
C LYS A 238 -5.65 -4.84 24.34
N ASP A 239 -4.65 -5.68 24.59
CA ASP A 239 -4.03 -6.55 23.60
C ASP A 239 -4.95 -7.75 23.33
N VAL A 240 -5.85 -7.61 22.36
CA VAL A 240 -6.60 -8.73 21.81
C VAL A 240 -5.99 -9.07 20.46
N GLY A 241 -5.03 -10.00 20.43
CA GLY A 241 -4.58 -10.62 19.18
C GLY A 241 -3.11 -11.01 19.05
N CYS A 242 -2.26 -10.81 20.05
CA CYS A 242 -0.81 -10.98 19.88
C CYS A 242 -0.34 -12.39 19.44
N ASN A 243 -1.06 -13.46 19.81
CA ASN A 243 -0.60 -14.84 19.53
C ASN A 243 -0.89 -15.34 18.09
N ILE A 244 -1.87 -14.75 17.39
CA ILE A 244 -2.20 -15.13 15.99
C ILE A 244 -1.26 -14.42 14.99
N LEU A 245 -0.68 -13.29 15.39
CA LEU A 245 0.25 -12.51 14.58
C LEU A 245 1.64 -13.15 14.50
N GLU A 246 2.13 -13.77 15.58
CA GLU A 246 3.47 -14.39 15.62
C GLU A 246 3.60 -15.61 14.69
N SER A 247 2.59 -16.47 14.60
CA SER A 247 2.64 -17.68 13.77
C SER A 247 2.60 -17.35 12.26
N ASN A 248 1.81 -16.35 11.88
CA ASN A 248 1.76 -15.83 10.52
C ASN A 248 3.02 -15.05 10.14
N TRP A 249 3.70 -14.42 11.11
CA TRP A 249 4.94 -13.70 10.91
C TRP A 249 6.13 -14.61 10.57
N ASN A 250 6.25 -15.75 11.26
CA ASN A 250 7.31 -16.73 10.98
C ASN A 250 7.17 -17.34 9.57
N LYS A 251 5.92 -17.65 9.16
CA LYS A 251 5.58 -18.09 7.81
C LYS A 251 5.88 -17.01 6.76
N TRP A 252 5.77 -15.73 7.15
CA TRP A 252 6.04 -14.59 6.28
C TRP A 252 7.53 -14.27 6.11
N ASN A 253 8.36 -14.39 7.15
CA ASN A 253 9.82 -14.29 7.01
C ASN A 253 10.35 -15.35 6.04
N ASP A 254 9.78 -16.55 6.04
CA ASP A 254 10.10 -17.58 5.06
C ASP A 254 9.68 -17.18 3.63
N LEU A 255 8.52 -16.54 3.47
CA LEU A 255 8.02 -16.16 2.14
C LEU A 255 8.68 -14.90 1.56
N ALA A 256 9.03 -13.92 2.39
CA ALA A 256 9.67 -12.67 1.96
C ALA A 256 11.16 -12.82 1.68
N PHE A 257 11.82 -13.83 2.27
CA PHE A 257 13.28 -13.96 2.24
C PHE A 257 13.78 -15.33 1.73
N HIS A 258 12.95 -16.36 1.57
CA HIS A 258 13.39 -17.70 1.14
C HIS A 258 12.80 -18.20 -0.18
N ARG A 259 11.87 -17.47 -0.82
CA ARG A 259 11.53 -17.74 -2.22
C ARG A 259 12.26 -16.74 -3.11
N GLY A 260 13.44 -17.16 -3.56
CA GLY A 260 14.17 -16.51 -4.65
C GLY A 260 13.26 -16.32 -5.85
N GLY A 261 13.44 -15.19 -6.52
CA GLY A 261 12.65 -14.81 -7.68
C GLY A 261 12.61 -15.91 -8.73
N HIS A 262 11.39 -16.16 -9.19
CA HIS A 262 11.04 -16.43 -10.57
C HIS A 262 9.75 -15.67 -10.85
#